data_AF-A0AAV4KD33-F1
#
_entry.id   AF-A0AAV4KD33-F1
#
_cell.length_a   1.000
_cell.length_b   1.000
_cell.length_c   1.000
_cell.angle_alpha   90.00
_cell.angle_beta   90.00
_cell.angle_gamma   90.00
#
_symmetry.space_group_name_H-M   'P 1'
#
loop_
_entity.id
_entity.type
_entity.pdbx_description
1 polymer ?
#
loop_
_entity_poly.entity_id
_entity_poly.type
_entity_poly.pdbx_seq_one_letter_code
_entity_poly.pdbx_strand_id
1 'polypeptide(L)'
;MTALPYRAPWIVGRTTLLEHAAEDFLNELTRQQPWRKARAEELIEDLDTFLGGAAPLSALTEDRTAAWQAGLPPEQQAEARALLADLHTYLRDWNWQA
;
A
#
# COMPACT_ATOMS: atom_id res chain seq x y z
N MET A 1 -14.32 -25.25 5.38
CA MET A 1 -14.93 -24.04 4.80
C MET A 1 -13.86 -23.35 3.99
N THR A 2 -13.90 -23.49 2.67
CA THR A 2 -12.92 -22.88 1.76
C THR A 2 -13.23 -21.38 1.71
N ALA A 3 -12.42 -20.56 2.38
CA ALA A 3 -12.52 -19.11 2.23
C ALA A 3 -12.21 -18.80 0.75
N LEU A 4 -13.18 -18.24 0.04
CA LEU A 4 -12.92 -17.68 -1.29
C LEU A 4 -11.83 -16.62 -1.11
N PRO A 5 -10.78 -16.59 -1.96
CA PRO A 5 -9.84 -15.49 -1.93
C PRO A 5 -10.65 -14.23 -2.18
N TYR A 6 -10.68 -13.32 -1.21
CA TYR A 6 -11.22 -11.98 -1.43
C TYR A 6 -10.44 -11.41 -2.60
N ARG A 7 -11.09 -11.27 -3.75
CA ARG A 7 -10.61 -10.41 -4.84
C ARG A 7 -11.44 -9.15 -4.74
N ALA A 8 -10.79 -7.99 -4.65
CA ALA A 8 -11.44 -6.68 -4.70
C ALA A 8 -12.46 -6.66 -5.87
N PRO A 9 -13.78 -6.74 -5.60
CA PRO A 9 -14.79 -7.12 -6.61
C PRO A 9 -14.95 -6.15 -7.77
N TRP A 10 -14.42 -4.93 -7.64
CA TRP A 10 -14.68 -3.79 -8.53
C TRP A 10 -13.62 -3.57 -9.63
N ILE A 11 -12.51 -4.31 -9.63
CA ILE A 11 -11.45 -4.18 -10.65
C ILE A 11 -11.51 -5.36 -11.63
N VAL A 12 -12.63 -5.50 -12.33
CA VAL A 12 -12.75 -6.48 -13.43
C VAL A 12 -12.43 -5.76 -14.75
N GLY A 13 -11.26 -6.05 -15.32
CA GLY A 13 -10.85 -5.56 -16.65
C GLY A 13 -10.16 -4.19 -16.69
N ARG A 14 -9.72 -3.64 -15.55
CA ARG A 14 -8.95 -2.39 -15.45
C ARG A 14 -7.63 -2.60 -14.71
N THR A 15 -6.66 -1.73 -14.97
CA THR A 15 -5.41 -1.69 -14.20
C THR A 15 -5.73 -1.43 -12.74
N THR A 16 -5.24 -2.29 -11.84
CA THR A 16 -5.34 -2.06 -10.40
C THR A 16 -4.35 -0.97 -10.03
N LEU A 17 -4.81 0.09 -9.38
CA LEU A 17 -3.98 1.21 -8.92
C LEU A 17 -3.61 1.04 -7.45
N LEU A 18 -2.52 1.67 -7.05
CA LEU A 18 -2.06 1.72 -5.65
C LEU A 18 -3.14 2.32 -4.76
N GLU A 19 -3.78 3.42 -5.20
CA GLU A 19 -4.83 4.11 -4.44
C GLU A 19 -5.99 3.19 -4.03
N HIS A 20 -6.42 2.27 -4.90
CA HIS A 20 -7.51 1.35 -4.60
C HIS A 20 -7.15 0.37 -3.49
N ALA A 21 -5.94 -0.18 -3.54
CA ALA A 21 -5.47 -1.12 -2.53
C ALA A 21 -5.12 -0.40 -1.22
N ALA A 22 -4.60 0.83 -1.33
CA ALA A 22 -4.28 1.69 -0.21
C ALA A 22 -5.53 2.12 0.57
N GLU A 23 -6.64 2.45 -0.10
CA GLU A 23 -7.90 2.80 0.57
C GLU A 23 -8.39 1.65 1.46
N ASP A 24 -8.42 0.43 0.92
CA ASP A 24 -8.82 -0.77 1.66
C ASP A 24 -7.84 -1.09 2.81
N PHE A 25 -6.53 -0.95 2.58
CA PHE A 25 -5.51 -1.07 3.62
C PHE A 25 -5.67 -0.04 4.74
N LEU A 26 -5.87 1.23 4.41
CA LEU A 26 -6.02 2.33 5.37
C LEU A 26 -7.30 2.17 6.18
N ASN A 27 -8.39 1.69 5.57
CA ASN A 27 -9.61 1.34 6.27
C ASN A 27 -9.37 0.25 7.32
N GLU A 28 -8.63 -0.81 6.96
CA GLU A 28 -8.30 -1.88 7.91
C GLU A 28 -7.31 -1.41 8.99
N LEU A 29 -6.28 -0.64 8.62
CA LEU A 29 -5.34 -0.03 9.56
C LEU A 29 -6.09 0.85 10.57
N THR A 30 -7.04 1.66 10.12
CA THR A 30 -7.79 2.60 10.97
C THR A 30 -8.68 1.87 11.98
N ARG A 31 -9.21 0.69 11.62
CA ARG A 31 -10.01 -0.14 12.55
C ARG A 31 -9.18 -0.64 13.74
N GLN A 32 -7.89 -0.92 13.51
CA GLN A 32 -7.00 -1.51 14.50
C GLN A 32 -6.19 -0.46 15.25
N GLN A 33 -5.72 0.56 14.52
CA GLN A 33 -4.74 1.55 14.97
C GLN A 33 -5.06 2.94 14.38
N PRO A 34 -6.18 3.58 14.80
CA PRO A 34 -6.65 4.83 14.20
C PRO A 34 -5.64 5.98 14.30
N TRP A 35 -4.75 5.98 15.31
CA TRP A 35 -3.71 6.99 15.48
C TRP A 35 -2.62 6.95 14.39
N ARG A 36 -2.50 5.85 13.63
CA ARG A 36 -1.53 5.73 12.52
C ARG A 36 -2.06 6.25 11.19
N LYS A 37 -3.38 6.49 11.08
CA LYS A 37 -4.06 6.75 9.80
C LYS A 37 -3.44 7.92 9.03
N ALA A 38 -3.42 9.12 9.63
CA ALA A 38 -2.97 10.34 8.95
C ALA A 38 -1.55 10.19 8.41
N ARG A 39 -0.68 9.54 9.19
CA ARG A 39 0.70 9.36 8.82
C ARG A 39 0.91 8.31 7.72
N ALA A 40 0.11 7.24 7.75
CA ALA A 40 0.08 6.26 6.68
C ALA A 40 -0.47 6.87 5.37
N GLU A 41 -1.49 7.72 5.44
CA GLU A 41 -2.03 8.46 4.28
C GLU A 41 -0.95 9.32 3.62
N GLU A 42 -0.24 10.15 4.40
CA GLU A 42 0.85 11.00 3.88
C GLU A 42 1.94 10.20 3.17
N LEU A 43 2.39 9.10 3.78
CA LEU A 43 3.45 8.27 3.20
C LEU A 43 2.99 7.51 1.95
N ILE A 44 1.72 7.08 1.90
CA ILE A 44 1.15 6.43 0.72
C ILE A 44 0.98 7.43 -0.43
N GLU A 45 0.52 8.66 -0.14
CA GLU A 45 0.38 9.71 -1.14
C GLU A 45 1.74 10.12 -1.73
N ASP A 46 2.76 10.25 -0.88
CA ASP A 46 4.14 10.52 -1.32
C ASP A 46 4.69 9.36 -2.17
N LEU A 47 4.45 8.11 -1.75
CA LEU A 47 4.83 6.92 -2.52
C LEU A 47 4.11 6.86 -3.88
N ASP A 48 2.80 7.12 -3.94
CA ASP A 48 2.06 7.15 -5.20
C ASP A 48 2.61 8.23 -6.14
N THR A 49 2.89 9.42 -5.60
CA THR A 49 3.53 10.52 -6.32
C THR A 49 4.90 10.12 -6.86
N PHE A 50 5.76 9.50 -6.04
CA PHE A 50 7.06 8.99 -6.46
C PHE A 50 6.95 7.94 -7.58
N LEU A 51 5.90 7.12 -7.55
CA LEU A 51 5.68 6.08 -8.55
C LEU A 51 5.11 6.62 -9.86
N GLY A 52 4.62 7.87 -9.88
CA GLY A 52 4.17 8.59 -11.07
C GLY A 52 2.78 9.22 -10.95
N GLY A 53 2.11 9.11 -9.80
CA GLY A 53 0.73 9.56 -9.57
C GLY A 53 -0.30 8.63 -10.24
N ALA A 54 -1.30 8.18 -9.50
CA ALA A 54 -2.21 7.11 -9.91
C ALA A 54 -1.43 5.86 -10.37
N ALA A 55 -0.44 5.47 -9.57
CA ALA A 55 0.49 4.42 -9.95
C ALA A 55 -0.25 3.08 -10.06
N PRO A 56 0.04 2.26 -11.11
CA PRO A 56 -0.45 0.89 -11.12
C PRO A 56 0.16 0.14 -9.94
N LEU A 57 -0.61 -0.75 -9.31
CA LEU A 57 -0.14 -1.56 -8.17
C LEU A 57 1.08 -2.42 -8.54
N SER A 58 1.26 -2.76 -9.82
CA SER A 58 2.45 -3.45 -10.33
C SER A 58 3.72 -2.60 -10.31
N ALA A 59 3.62 -1.28 -10.15
CA ALA A 59 4.78 -0.40 -9.96
C ALA A 59 5.33 -0.46 -8.52
N LEU A 60 4.60 -1.04 -7.57
CA LEU A 60 5.03 -1.24 -6.19
C LEU A 60 6.01 -2.42 -6.08
N THR A 61 7.18 -2.30 -6.73
CA THR A 61 8.24 -3.31 -6.68
C THR A 61 9.19 -3.05 -5.51
N GLU A 62 9.91 -4.09 -5.07
CA GLU A 62 10.93 -3.97 -4.01
C GLU A 62 11.98 -2.91 -4.36
N ASP A 63 12.48 -2.90 -5.60
CA ASP A 63 13.48 -1.92 -6.04
C ASP A 63 12.96 -0.47 -5.98
N ARG A 64 11.70 -0.24 -6.39
CA ARG A 64 11.13 1.11 -6.41
C ARG A 64 10.75 1.59 -5.02
N THR A 65 10.24 0.70 -4.17
CA THR A 65 9.92 1.03 -2.77
C THR A 65 11.19 1.27 -1.94
N ALA A 66 12.26 0.51 -2.19
CA ALA A 66 13.57 0.75 -1.57
C ALA A 66 14.17 2.10 -2.03
N ALA A 67 14.07 2.42 -3.32
CA ALA A 67 14.54 3.71 -3.85
C ALA A 67 13.77 4.90 -3.25
N TRP A 68 12.45 4.77 -3.16
CA TRP A 68 11.60 5.76 -2.48
C TRP A 68 12.01 5.93 -1.02
N GLN A 69 12.10 4.83 -0.26
CA GLN A 69 12.45 4.85 1.16
C GLN A 69 13.83 5.49 1.40
N ALA A 70 14.82 5.20 0.55
CA ALA A 70 16.15 5.79 0.64
C ALA A 70 16.16 7.31 0.37
N GLY A 71 15.17 7.83 -0.36
CA GLY A 71 14.98 9.24 -0.61
C GLY A 71 14.31 10.01 0.53
N LEU A 72 13.72 9.32 1.51
CA LEU A 72 13.04 9.95 2.65
C LEU A 72 14.03 10.48 3.69
N PRO A 73 13.64 11.52 4.46
CA PRO A 73 14.39 11.97 5.62
C PRO A 73 14.63 10.83 6.62
N PRO A 74 15.81 10.76 7.29
CA PRO A 74 16.18 9.64 8.16
C PRO A 74 15.15 9.33 9.25
N GLU A 75 14.48 10.35 9.78
CA GLU A 75 13.43 10.22 10.79
C GLU A 75 12.17 9.51 10.28
N GLN A 76 11.92 9.55 8.96
CA GLN A 76 10.75 8.93 8.33
C GLN A 76 11.06 7.52 7.78
N GLN A 77 12.33 7.18 7.56
CA GLN A 77 12.72 5.90 6.95
C GLN A 77 12.27 4.67 7.76
N ALA A 78 12.32 4.75 9.09
CA ALA A 78 11.91 3.66 9.96
C ALA A 78 10.39 3.42 9.91
N GLU A 79 9.63 4.51 9.87
CA GLU A 79 8.17 4.48 9.78
C GLU A 79 7.71 4.01 8.40
N ALA A 80 8.31 4.53 7.33
CA ALA A 80 8.08 4.09 5.96
C ALA A 80 8.36 2.59 5.78
N ARG A 81 9.44 2.07 6.39
CA ARG A 81 9.73 0.63 6.38
C ARG A 81 8.62 -0.19 7.03
N ALA A 82 8.14 0.24 8.20
CA ALA A 82 7.08 -0.45 8.91
C ALA A 82 5.76 -0.42 8.12
N LEU A 83 5.45 0.74 7.52
CA LEU A 83 4.29 0.90 6.64
C LEU A 83 4.35 -0.03 5.43
N LEU A 84 5.49 -0.09 4.73
CA LEU A 84 5.68 -0.98 3.58
C LEU A 84 5.52 -2.44 3.96
N ALA A 85 6.06 -2.86 5.11
CA ALA A 85 5.91 -4.23 5.60
C ALA A 85 4.44 -4.57 5.90
N ASP A 86 3.70 -3.67 6.55
CA ASP A 86 2.27 -3.81 6.83
C ASP A 86 1.46 -3.87 5.51
N LEU A 87 1.76 -2.98 4.57
CA LEU A 87 1.11 -2.91 3.26
C LEU A 87 1.36 -4.18 2.45
N HIS A 88 2.60 -4.65 2.33
CA HIS A 88 2.92 -5.89 1.60
C HIS A 88 2.24 -7.12 2.22
N THR A 89 2.20 -7.19 3.56
CA THR A 89 1.47 -8.25 4.27
C THR A 89 0.00 -8.21 3.91
N TYR A 90 -0.63 -7.03 3.96
CA TYR A 90 -2.03 -6.84 3.59
C TYR A 90 -2.30 -7.23 2.13
N LEU A 91 -1.50 -6.75 1.18
CA LEU A 91 -1.69 -7.03 -0.25
C LEU A 91 -1.65 -8.53 -0.55
N ARG A 92 -0.74 -9.26 0.10
CA ARG A 92 -0.62 -10.72 -0.05
C ARG A 92 -1.78 -11.45 0.61
N ASP A 93 -2.12 -11.11 1.85
CA ASP A 93 -3.17 -11.80 2.62
C ASP A 93 -4.55 -11.63 1.96
N TRP A 94 -4.76 -10.51 1.29
CA TRP A 94 -6.00 -10.17 0.59
C TRP A 94 -5.92 -10.35 -0.94
N ASN A 95 -4.89 -11.05 -1.45
CA ASN A 95 -4.70 -11.39 -2.88
C ASN A 95 -4.82 -10.19 -3.84
N TRP A 96 -4.34 -9.02 -3.44
CA TRP A 96 -4.20 -7.85 -4.31
C TRP A 96 -3.07 -8.00 -5.32
N GLN A 97 -2.04 -8.76 -4.94
CA GLN A 97 -0.93 -9.17 -5.79
C GLN A 97 -0.90 -10.70 -5.79
N ALA A 98 -0.80 -11.31 -6.97
CA ALA A 98 -0.77 -12.75 -7.18
C ALA A 98 0.66 -13.27 -7.33
#